data_AF-A0A3B9VJ73-F1
#
_entry.id   AF-A0A3B9VJ73-F1
#
_cell.length_a   1.000
_cell.length_b   1.000
_cell.length_c   1.000
_cell.angle_alpha   90.00
_cell.angle_beta   90.00
_cell.angle_gamma   90.00
#
_symmetry.space_group_name_H-M   'P 1'
#
loop_
_entity.id
_entity.type
_entity.pdbx_description
1 polymer ?
#
loop_
_entity_poly.entity_id
_entity_poly.type
_entity_poly.pdbx_seq_one_letter_code
_entity_poly.pdbx_strand_id
1 'polypeptide(L)'
;MVADPIAVPEPANGKNYTKNEEAINMSNAFIFNIEQQMSGWLVNNIDLTALLDNTVEYQLGMALDAKKTTEFFVYNVAVQGDGDAKHEGLIQAVSSGLSFYPDVPIATTWAYNRAINGFKKWQEDLIEGENNATYNMKSDDIYNLLALMRKNIEVPHAALKAENISEFEVDNLIYRAKGYAESQRVILYNLKAHHYEEIADRGSSDNFDEALRLLDKINEFNPIYCTTLLGHNTRLAALIDNYQLRLADAQKAMDK
;
A
#
# COMPACT_ATOMS: atom_id res chain seq x y z
N MET A 1 12.98 15.99 3.49
CA MET A 1 12.00 16.15 4.58
C MET A 1 10.86 15.21 4.23
N VAL A 2 10.79 14.04 4.87
CA VAL A 2 9.69 13.08 4.65
C VAL A 2 8.43 13.83 5.05
N ALA A 3 7.46 13.94 4.13
CA ALA A 3 6.18 14.56 4.45
C ALA A 3 5.63 13.92 5.72
N ASP A 4 5.15 14.75 6.67
CA ASP A 4 4.46 14.23 7.85
C ASP A 4 3.39 13.25 7.37
N PRO A 5 3.33 12.03 7.94
CA PRO A 5 2.29 11.08 7.58
C PRO A 5 0.95 11.78 7.80
N ILE A 6 0.15 11.96 6.74
CA ILE A 6 -1.26 12.32 6.92
C ILE A 6 -1.81 11.29 7.89
N ALA A 7 -2.34 11.79 9.00
CA ALA A 7 -2.77 11.01 10.13
C ALA A 7 -3.54 9.80 9.61
N VAL A 8 -2.98 8.62 9.87
CA VAL A 8 -3.70 7.38 9.71
C VAL A 8 -4.98 7.55 10.53
N PRO A 9 -6.18 7.53 9.91
CA PRO A 9 -7.41 7.94 10.60
C PRO A 9 -7.56 7.10 11.87
N GLU A 10 -7.74 7.70 13.05
CA GLU A 10 -7.69 6.96 14.33
C GLU A 10 -8.46 5.63 14.29
N PRO A 11 -7.94 4.57 14.93
CA PRO A 11 -8.58 3.27 14.87
C PRO A 11 -9.94 3.42 15.53
N ALA A 12 -10.97 3.04 14.80
CA ALA A 12 -12.32 3.09 15.28
C ALA A 12 -12.55 2.00 16.32
N ASN A 13 -12.13 2.25 17.55
CA ASN A 13 -12.43 1.37 18.67
C ASN A 13 -13.95 1.33 18.86
N GLY A 14 -14.62 0.36 18.20
CA GLY A 14 -16.04 0.08 18.34
C GLY A 14 -17.01 1.03 17.63
N LYS A 15 -16.58 1.71 16.55
CA LYS A 15 -17.51 2.51 15.73
C LYS A 15 -18.01 1.68 14.55
N ASN A 16 -19.33 1.47 14.47
CA ASN A 16 -19.94 0.81 13.32
C ASN A 16 -20.04 1.81 12.17
N TYR A 17 -19.19 1.62 11.16
CA TYR A 17 -19.26 2.38 9.93
C TYR A 17 -20.39 1.88 9.03
N THR A 18 -20.97 2.78 8.26
CA THR A 18 -21.79 2.38 7.11
C THR A 18 -20.89 1.82 6.00
N LYS A 19 -21.44 0.95 5.14
CA LYS A 19 -20.70 0.43 3.97
C LYS A 19 -20.11 1.55 3.10
N ASN A 20 -20.81 2.68 2.97
CA ASN A 20 -20.31 3.82 2.20
C ASN A 20 -19.14 4.51 2.90
N GLU A 21 -19.14 4.62 4.24
CA GLU A 21 -17.99 5.15 4.98
C GLU A 21 -16.78 4.21 4.89
N GLU A 22 -16.97 2.90 5.01
CA GLU A 22 -15.89 1.91 4.81
C GLU A 22 -15.28 2.04 3.42
N ALA A 23 -16.12 2.12 2.39
CA ALA A 23 -15.72 2.30 1.00
C ALA A 23 -14.92 3.58 0.77
N ILE A 24 -15.39 4.71 1.32
CA ILE A 24 -14.71 6.01 1.23
C ILE A 24 -13.37 5.97 1.94
N ASN A 25 -13.28 5.36 3.13
CA ASN A 25 -12.02 5.30 3.85
C ASN A 25 -11.00 4.36 3.18
N MET A 26 -11.44 3.18 2.71
CA MET A 26 -10.57 2.29 1.94
C MET A 26 -10.07 2.94 0.64
N SER A 27 -10.93 3.66 -0.09
CA SER A 27 -10.50 4.42 -1.28
C SER A 27 -9.56 5.58 -0.94
N ASN A 28 -9.78 6.29 0.18
CA ASN A 28 -8.86 7.31 0.66
C ASN A 28 -7.48 6.74 1.00
N ALA A 29 -7.40 5.49 1.46
CA ALA A 29 -6.13 4.79 1.67
C ALA A 29 -5.33 4.64 0.36
N PHE A 30 -6.02 4.28 -0.74
CA PHE A 30 -5.40 4.21 -2.06
C PHE A 30 -5.01 5.59 -2.59
N ILE A 31 -5.88 6.61 -2.43
CA ILE A 31 -5.57 8.00 -2.80
C ILE A 31 -4.32 8.48 -2.03
N PHE A 32 -4.24 8.24 -0.74
CA PHE A 32 -3.08 8.63 0.08
C PHE A 32 -1.79 8.01 -0.45
N ASN A 33 -1.80 6.71 -0.78
CA ASN A 33 -0.63 6.06 -1.38
C ASN A 33 -0.20 6.73 -2.69
N ILE A 34 -1.14 7.20 -3.51
CA ILE A 34 -0.85 7.91 -4.77
C ILE A 34 -0.30 9.32 -4.48
N GLU A 35 -0.88 10.05 -3.53
CA GLU A 35 -0.42 11.38 -3.14
C GLU A 35 0.98 11.34 -2.54
N GLN A 36 1.30 10.33 -1.74
CA GLN A 36 2.65 10.13 -1.20
C GLN A 36 3.68 9.81 -2.30
N GLN A 37 3.28 9.09 -3.35
CA GLN A 37 4.14 8.90 -4.52
C GLN A 37 4.44 10.23 -5.24
N MET A 38 3.53 11.20 -5.21
CA MET A 38 3.73 12.53 -5.80
C MET A 38 4.56 13.47 -4.92
N SER A 39 4.57 13.25 -3.61
CA SER A 39 5.27 14.11 -2.65
C SER A 39 6.79 14.01 -2.83
N GLY A 40 7.45 15.12 -3.17
CA GLY A 40 8.91 15.21 -3.37
C GLY A 40 9.39 15.19 -4.83
N TRP A 41 8.53 14.82 -5.78
CA TRP A 41 8.89 14.69 -7.20
C TRP A 41 9.31 15.98 -7.92
N LEU A 42 8.71 17.11 -7.55
CA LEU A 42 9.02 18.41 -8.16
C LEU A 42 10.21 19.12 -7.49
N VAL A 43 10.48 18.81 -6.22
CA VAL A 43 11.48 19.51 -5.40
C VAL A 43 12.84 18.82 -5.48
N ASN A 44 12.88 17.48 -5.55
CA ASN A 44 14.13 16.72 -5.47
C ASN A 44 14.84 16.58 -6.83
N ASN A 45 14.20 16.95 -7.93
CA ASN A 45 14.71 16.80 -9.30
C ASN A 45 15.61 17.96 -9.79
N ILE A 46 15.96 18.94 -8.94
CA ILE A 46 16.71 20.15 -9.33
C ILE A 46 18.03 20.31 -8.55
N ASP A 47 18.37 19.41 -7.61
CA ASP A 47 19.53 19.58 -6.71
C ASP A 47 20.43 18.32 -6.60
N LEU A 48 21.70 18.53 -6.24
CA LEU A 48 22.75 17.54 -5.97
C LEU A 48 22.38 16.51 -4.87
N THR A 49 21.32 16.79 -4.11
CA THR A 49 20.74 15.88 -3.12
C THR A 49 20.16 14.61 -3.73
N ALA A 50 19.81 14.59 -5.02
CA ALA A 50 19.34 13.40 -5.74
C ALA A 50 20.34 12.22 -5.75
N LEU A 51 21.64 12.47 -5.54
CA LEU A 51 22.69 11.43 -5.45
C LEU A 51 22.74 10.71 -4.10
N LEU A 52 22.13 11.30 -3.06
CA LEU A 52 22.04 10.76 -1.70
C LEU A 52 20.58 10.48 -1.29
N ASP A 53 19.64 10.75 -2.18
CA ASP A 53 18.21 10.73 -1.89
C ASP A 53 17.54 9.50 -2.53
N ASN A 54 17.28 8.49 -1.72
CA ASN A 54 16.56 7.27 -2.14
C ASN A 54 15.04 7.45 -2.15
N THR A 55 14.54 8.69 -2.15
CA THR A 55 13.11 9.00 -2.29
C THR A 55 12.51 8.37 -3.55
N VAL A 56 13.26 8.34 -4.66
CA VAL A 56 12.81 7.70 -5.91
C VAL A 56 12.55 6.20 -5.70
N GLU A 57 13.44 5.52 -5.00
CA GLU A 57 13.32 4.08 -4.74
C GLU A 57 12.19 3.75 -3.78
N TYR A 58 12.01 4.60 -2.75
CA TYR A 58 10.86 4.52 -1.86
C TYR A 58 9.53 4.70 -2.60
N GLN A 59 9.41 5.73 -3.44
CA GLN A 59 8.21 5.99 -4.23
C GLN A 59 7.96 4.88 -5.26
N LEU A 60 9.00 4.34 -5.89
CA LEU A 60 8.89 3.19 -6.79
C LEU A 60 8.35 1.97 -6.05
N GLY A 61 8.84 1.69 -4.84
CA GLY A 61 8.32 0.63 -3.99
C GLY A 61 6.83 0.80 -3.68
N MET A 62 6.42 2.01 -3.27
CA MET A 62 5.01 2.33 -3.05
C MET A 62 4.16 2.14 -4.30
N ALA A 63 4.62 2.64 -5.45
CA ALA A 63 3.89 2.57 -6.71
C ALA A 63 3.64 1.13 -7.17
N LEU A 64 4.64 0.27 -7.04
CA LEU A 64 4.53 -1.14 -7.45
C LEU A 64 3.52 -1.92 -6.59
N ASP A 65 3.46 -1.67 -5.29
CA ASP A 65 2.47 -2.30 -4.41
C ASP A 65 1.08 -1.69 -4.61
N ALA A 66 0.98 -0.35 -4.55
CA ALA A 66 -0.27 0.40 -4.67
C ALA A 66 -1.00 0.08 -5.98
N LYS A 67 -0.27 -0.12 -7.08
CA LYS A 67 -0.85 -0.53 -8.36
C LYS A 67 -1.61 -1.85 -8.24
N LYS A 68 -0.95 -2.89 -7.71
CA LYS A 68 -1.52 -4.23 -7.62
C LYS A 68 -2.67 -4.29 -6.62
N THR A 69 -2.56 -3.58 -5.50
CA THR A 69 -3.62 -3.55 -4.49
C THR A 69 -4.81 -2.72 -4.96
N THR A 70 -4.58 -1.65 -5.72
CA THR A 70 -5.66 -0.90 -6.41
C THR A 70 -6.35 -1.76 -7.46
N GLU A 71 -5.59 -2.48 -8.29
CA GLU A 71 -6.16 -3.46 -9.22
C GLU A 71 -7.01 -4.49 -8.48
N PHE A 72 -6.52 -5.07 -7.38
CA PHE A 72 -7.32 -5.99 -6.58
C PHE A 72 -8.63 -5.34 -6.11
N PHE A 73 -8.58 -4.14 -5.55
CA PHE A 73 -9.76 -3.42 -5.07
C PHE A 73 -10.79 -3.19 -6.18
N VAL A 74 -10.37 -2.68 -7.33
CA VAL A 74 -11.27 -2.35 -8.45
C VAL A 74 -11.93 -3.61 -9.01
N TYR A 75 -11.21 -4.72 -9.08
CA TYR A 75 -11.70 -5.92 -9.75
C TYR A 75 -12.45 -6.89 -8.85
N ASN A 76 -12.24 -6.85 -7.53
CA ASN A 76 -12.85 -7.80 -6.59
C ASN A 76 -13.80 -7.13 -5.58
N VAL A 77 -13.52 -5.89 -5.17
CA VAL A 77 -14.24 -5.21 -4.07
C VAL A 77 -15.22 -4.16 -4.58
N ALA A 78 -14.82 -3.37 -5.57
CA ALA A 78 -15.63 -2.26 -6.10
C ALA A 78 -16.66 -2.71 -7.17
N VAL A 79 -17.10 -3.98 -7.08
CA VAL A 79 -18.00 -4.65 -8.02
C VAL A 79 -19.03 -5.50 -7.27
N GLN A 80 -20.21 -5.71 -7.87
CA GLN A 80 -21.23 -6.60 -7.28
C GLN A 80 -20.92 -8.09 -7.52
N GLY A 81 -20.39 -8.41 -8.71
CA GLY A 81 -19.90 -9.74 -9.08
C GLY A 81 -18.99 -9.72 -10.31
N ASP A 82 -18.37 -10.86 -10.61
CA ASP A 82 -17.30 -11.00 -11.62
C ASP A 82 -17.71 -10.54 -13.04
N GLY A 83 -19.00 -10.67 -13.36
CA GLY A 83 -19.58 -10.33 -14.67
C GLY A 83 -20.12 -8.90 -14.78
N ASP A 84 -20.16 -8.13 -13.70
CA ASP A 84 -20.82 -6.82 -13.68
C ASP A 84 -19.95 -5.71 -14.26
N ALA A 85 -20.65 -4.68 -14.76
CA ALA A 85 -20.02 -3.47 -15.27
C ALA A 85 -19.28 -2.75 -14.14
N LYS A 86 -17.98 -2.49 -14.36
CA LYS A 86 -17.12 -1.79 -13.41
C LYS A 86 -17.30 -0.30 -13.56
N HIS A 87 -17.12 0.44 -12.47
CA HIS A 87 -17.17 1.89 -12.50
C HIS A 87 -16.10 2.45 -13.45
N GLU A 88 -16.51 3.29 -14.40
CA GLU A 88 -15.62 3.76 -15.46
C GLU A 88 -14.44 4.56 -14.91
N GLY A 89 -14.67 5.38 -13.88
CA GLY A 89 -13.62 6.17 -13.22
C GLY A 89 -12.52 5.28 -12.62
N LEU A 90 -12.89 4.18 -11.96
CA LEU A 90 -11.94 3.22 -11.41
C LEU A 90 -11.20 2.43 -12.48
N ILE A 91 -11.88 2.04 -13.56
CA ILE A 91 -11.23 1.38 -14.70
C ILE A 91 -10.21 2.30 -15.34
N GLN A 92 -10.58 3.57 -15.54
CA GLN A 92 -9.65 4.57 -16.05
C GLN A 92 -8.48 4.82 -15.09
N ALA A 93 -8.72 4.83 -13.77
CA ALA A 93 -7.66 4.97 -12.77
C ALA A 93 -6.61 3.85 -12.89
N VAL A 94 -7.06 2.61 -13.03
CA VAL A 94 -6.17 1.46 -13.23
C VAL A 94 -5.51 1.48 -14.61
N SER A 95 -6.26 1.76 -15.68
CA SER A 95 -5.77 1.66 -17.06
C SER A 95 -4.81 2.78 -17.44
N SER A 96 -5.00 3.98 -16.89
CA SER A 96 -4.07 5.10 -17.06
C SER A 96 -2.80 4.95 -16.21
N GLY A 97 -2.79 3.96 -15.32
CA GLY A 97 -1.65 3.07 -15.19
C GLY A 97 -1.05 2.98 -13.81
N LEU A 98 -1.38 3.89 -12.88
CA LEU A 98 -0.59 4.10 -11.66
C LEU A 98 0.92 3.99 -11.98
N SER A 99 1.28 4.44 -13.18
CA SER A 99 2.53 4.06 -13.82
C SER A 99 3.57 5.07 -13.37
N PHE A 100 4.57 4.57 -12.67
CA PHE A 100 5.68 5.36 -12.19
C PHE A 100 6.77 5.41 -13.28
N TYR A 101 7.06 6.61 -13.79
CA TYR A 101 8.14 6.86 -14.74
C TYR A 101 9.09 7.90 -14.18
N PRO A 102 10.23 7.52 -13.55
CA PRO A 102 11.19 8.41 -12.85
C PRO A 102 11.74 9.54 -13.72
N ASP A 103 11.77 9.33 -15.02
CA ASP A 103 12.32 10.18 -16.07
C ASP A 103 11.28 11.08 -16.76
N VAL A 104 9.98 10.89 -16.50
CA VAL A 104 8.89 11.64 -17.17
C VAL A 104 7.89 12.21 -16.13
N PRO A 105 8.32 13.20 -15.30
CA PRO A 105 7.55 13.72 -14.16
C PRO A 105 6.14 14.21 -14.51
N ILE A 106 6.00 14.87 -15.65
CA ILE A 106 4.72 15.42 -16.09
C ILE A 106 3.75 14.27 -16.41
N ALA A 107 4.18 13.25 -17.15
CA ALA A 107 3.31 12.12 -17.47
C ALA A 107 2.89 11.34 -16.22
N THR A 108 3.84 11.11 -15.30
CA THR A 108 3.58 10.47 -14.00
C THR A 108 2.55 11.25 -13.19
N THR A 109 2.70 12.58 -13.09
CA THR A 109 1.73 13.45 -12.39
C THR A 109 0.33 13.39 -13.01
N TRP A 110 0.25 13.40 -14.34
CA TRP A 110 -1.03 13.30 -15.04
C TRP A 110 -1.72 11.96 -14.81
N ALA A 111 -0.97 10.85 -14.83
CA ALA A 111 -1.51 9.52 -14.55
C ALA A 111 -2.04 9.43 -13.11
N TYR A 112 -1.31 9.96 -12.12
CA TYR A 112 -1.74 9.99 -10.73
C TYR A 112 -2.97 10.86 -10.49
N ASN A 113 -3.00 12.07 -11.06
CA ASN A 113 -4.19 12.92 -10.97
C ASN A 113 -5.42 12.24 -11.59
N ARG A 114 -5.25 11.51 -12.69
CA ARG A 114 -6.35 10.75 -13.29
C ARG A 114 -6.83 9.62 -12.38
N ALA A 115 -5.92 8.92 -11.72
CA ALA A 115 -6.29 7.88 -10.76
C ALA A 115 -7.04 8.45 -9.55
N ILE A 116 -6.53 9.53 -8.94
CA ILE A 116 -7.18 10.23 -7.81
C ILE A 116 -8.58 10.71 -8.21
N ASN A 117 -8.71 11.34 -9.38
CA ASN A 117 -10.01 11.82 -9.86
C ASN A 117 -10.98 10.66 -10.12
N GLY A 118 -10.50 9.51 -10.60
CA GLY A 118 -11.30 8.30 -10.76
C GLY A 118 -11.86 7.79 -9.43
N PHE A 119 -11.04 7.73 -8.39
CA PHE A 119 -11.49 7.36 -7.04
C PHE A 119 -12.48 8.38 -6.45
N LYS A 120 -12.19 9.68 -6.57
CA LYS A 120 -13.11 10.73 -6.08
C LYS A 120 -14.46 10.67 -6.78
N LYS A 121 -14.47 10.48 -8.10
CA LYS A 121 -15.73 10.32 -8.83
C LYS A 121 -16.49 9.07 -8.42
N TRP A 122 -15.79 7.96 -8.19
CA TRP A 122 -16.42 6.75 -7.65
C TRP A 122 -17.01 6.95 -6.26
N GLN A 123 -16.32 7.68 -5.36
CA GLN A 123 -16.86 8.03 -4.04
C GLN A 123 -18.14 8.86 -4.14
N GLU A 124 -18.18 9.86 -5.03
CA GLU A 124 -19.39 10.66 -5.31
C GLU A 124 -20.55 9.78 -5.81
N ASP A 125 -20.29 8.95 -6.83
CA ASP A 125 -21.30 8.06 -7.40
C ASP A 125 -21.80 7.02 -6.39
N LEU A 126 -20.93 6.58 -5.46
CA LEU A 126 -21.31 5.66 -4.38
C LEU A 126 -22.28 6.31 -3.38
N ILE A 127 -22.09 7.61 -3.09
CA ILE A 127 -22.98 8.38 -2.21
C ILE A 127 -24.33 8.60 -2.89
N GLU A 128 -24.32 8.89 -4.20
CA GLU A 128 -25.52 9.14 -5.00
C GLU A 128 -26.27 7.83 -5.35
N GLY A 129 -25.59 6.69 -5.28
CA GLY A 129 -26.14 5.38 -5.64
C GLY A 129 -26.25 5.17 -7.15
N GLU A 130 -25.35 5.78 -7.93
CA GLU A 130 -25.40 5.83 -9.38
C GLU A 130 -24.20 5.12 -10.04
N ASN A 131 -24.23 5.01 -11.38
CA ASN A 131 -23.08 4.68 -12.23
C ASN A 131 -22.33 3.38 -11.89
N ASN A 132 -23.04 2.39 -11.34
CA ASN A 132 -22.49 1.11 -10.88
C ASN A 132 -21.39 1.26 -9.81
N ALA A 133 -21.37 2.38 -9.07
CA ALA A 133 -20.48 2.54 -7.93
C ALA A 133 -20.95 1.65 -6.79
N THR A 134 -20.16 0.63 -6.47
CA THR A 134 -20.52 -0.39 -5.48
C THR A 134 -19.30 -0.73 -4.64
N TYR A 135 -19.56 -1.16 -3.40
CA TYR A 135 -18.55 -1.63 -2.48
C TYR A 135 -19.06 -2.88 -1.78
N ASN A 136 -18.34 -3.99 -1.96
CA ASN A 136 -18.75 -5.31 -1.51
C ASN A 136 -17.57 -6.12 -0.99
N MET A 137 -16.79 -5.57 -0.05
CA MET A 137 -15.72 -6.32 0.61
C MET A 137 -16.31 -7.45 1.47
N LYS A 138 -15.83 -8.67 1.24
CA LYS A 138 -16.16 -9.89 2.00
C LYS A 138 -14.93 -10.45 2.71
N SER A 139 -15.13 -11.38 3.63
CA SER A 139 -14.04 -12.14 4.27
C SER A 139 -13.06 -12.74 3.27
N ASP A 140 -13.56 -13.31 2.17
CA ASP A 140 -12.73 -13.91 1.12
C ASP A 140 -11.86 -12.85 0.43
N ASP A 141 -12.35 -11.62 0.28
CA ASP A 141 -11.57 -10.52 -0.29
C ASP A 141 -10.46 -10.08 0.67
N ILE A 142 -10.75 -10.05 1.98
CA ILE A 142 -9.73 -9.78 3.01
C ILE A 142 -8.65 -10.88 2.97
N TYR A 143 -9.06 -12.14 2.96
CA TYR A 143 -8.15 -13.28 2.80
C TYR A 143 -7.25 -13.15 1.57
N ASN A 144 -7.85 -12.84 0.41
CA ASN A 144 -7.14 -12.73 -0.87
C ASN A 144 -6.23 -11.49 -0.91
N LEU A 145 -6.63 -10.38 -0.29
CA LEU A 145 -5.81 -9.17 -0.18
C LEU A 145 -4.56 -9.43 0.69
N LEU A 146 -4.71 -10.11 1.83
CA LEU A 146 -3.57 -10.50 2.66
C LEU A 146 -2.59 -11.41 1.89
N ALA A 147 -3.11 -12.35 1.10
CA ALA A 147 -2.31 -13.20 0.23
C ALA A 147 -1.53 -12.38 -0.82
N LEU A 148 -2.20 -11.39 -1.44
CA LEU A 148 -1.60 -10.49 -2.41
C LEU A 148 -0.49 -9.64 -1.78
N MET A 149 -0.73 -9.06 -0.61
CA MET A 149 0.25 -8.24 0.11
C MET A 149 1.51 -9.06 0.44
N ARG A 150 1.34 -10.31 0.90
CA ARG A 150 2.46 -11.24 1.11
C ARG A 150 3.26 -11.46 -0.18
N LYS A 151 2.58 -11.76 -1.29
CA LYS A 151 3.22 -11.95 -2.59
C LYS A 151 3.94 -10.69 -3.08
N ASN A 152 3.40 -9.51 -2.81
CA ASN A 152 4.01 -8.26 -3.24
C ASN A 152 5.30 -7.96 -2.48
N ILE A 153 5.30 -8.10 -1.14
CA ILE A 153 6.48 -7.82 -0.31
C ILE A 153 7.60 -8.85 -0.53
N GLU A 154 7.31 -10.04 -1.10
CA GLU A 154 8.34 -11.02 -1.51
C GLU A 154 9.33 -10.44 -2.52
N VAL A 155 8.91 -9.52 -3.38
CA VAL A 155 9.78 -8.94 -4.42
C VAL A 155 10.97 -8.18 -3.81
N PRO A 156 10.77 -7.13 -2.97
CA PRO A 156 11.89 -6.47 -2.31
C PRO A 156 12.58 -7.39 -1.29
N HIS A 157 11.87 -8.31 -0.64
CA HIS A 157 12.44 -9.25 0.31
C HIS A 157 13.49 -10.18 -0.33
N ALA A 158 13.17 -10.76 -1.49
CA ALA A 158 14.11 -11.59 -2.24
C ALA A 158 15.33 -10.78 -2.69
N ALA A 159 15.14 -9.51 -3.08
CA ALA A 159 16.24 -8.62 -3.45
C ALA A 159 17.19 -8.37 -2.27
N LEU A 160 16.67 -8.14 -1.06
CA LEU A 160 17.46 -7.94 0.15
C LEU A 160 18.27 -9.18 0.58
N LYS A 161 17.84 -10.37 0.16
CA LYS A 161 18.47 -11.67 0.45
C LYS A 161 19.36 -12.19 -0.68
N ALA A 162 19.48 -11.44 -1.77
CA ALA A 162 20.34 -11.83 -2.88
C ALA A 162 21.81 -11.97 -2.43
N GLU A 163 22.51 -12.93 -3.03
CA GLU A 163 23.95 -13.07 -2.84
C GLU A 163 24.68 -11.92 -3.56
N ASN A 164 25.69 -11.35 -2.92
CA ASN A 164 26.57 -10.30 -3.49
C ASN A 164 25.89 -8.97 -3.82
N ILE A 165 24.99 -8.48 -2.95
CA ILE A 165 24.48 -7.10 -3.03
C ILE A 165 25.64 -6.12 -2.85
N SER A 166 25.81 -5.17 -3.77
CA SER A 166 26.84 -4.16 -3.60
C SER A 166 26.44 -3.12 -2.54
N GLU A 167 27.45 -2.49 -1.93
CA GLU A 167 27.25 -1.40 -0.96
C GLU A 167 26.55 -0.18 -1.55
N PHE A 168 26.56 -0.03 -2.87
CA PHE A 168 25.85 1.04 -3.57
C PHE A 168 24.38 0.70 -3.87
N GLU A 169 24.02 -0.59 -3.87
CA GLU A 169 22.67 -1.06 -4.17
C GLU A 169 21.83 -1.30 -2.91
N VAL A 170 22.49 -1.65 -1.80
CA VAL A 170 21.80 -2.00 -0.55
C VAL A 170 20.87 -0.90 -0.07
N ASP A 171 21.26 0.36 -0.27
CA ASP A 171 20.48 1.53 0.10
C ASP A 171 19.18 1.61 -0.72
N ASN A 172 19.30 1.55 -2.05
CA ASN A 172 18.16 1.51 -2.97
C ASN A 172 17.19 0.36 -2.63
N LEU A 173 17.72 -0.83 -2.35
CA LEU A 173 16.91 -2.00 -2.01
C LEU A 173 16.15 -1.81 -0.68
N ILE A 174 16.80 -1.22 0.32
CA ILE A 174 16.17 -0.90 1.61
C ILE A 174 15.04 0.10 1.41
N TYR A 175 15.28 1.21 0.71
CA TYR A 175 14.26 2.22 0.49
C TYR A 175 13.09 1.70 -0.36
N ARG A 176 13.38 0.89 -1.38
CA ARG A 176 12.33 0.21 -2.15
C ARG A 176 11.48 -0.70 -1.27
N ALA A 177 12.10 -1.48 -0.38
CA ALA A 177 11.37 -2.32 0.58
C ALA A 177 10.49 -1.51 1.54
N LYS A 178 10.99 -0.37 2.02
CA LYS A 178 10.23 0.58 2.84
C LYS A 178 9.03 1.15 2.08
N GLY A 179 9.18 1.42 0.79
CA GLY A 179 8.07 1.86 -0.06
C GLY A 179 6.93 0.85 -0.11
N TYR A 180 7.24 -0.43 -0.32
CA TYR A 180 6.22 -1.49 -0.23
C TYR A 180 5.58 -1.54 1.16
N ALA A 181 6.39 -1.46 2.21
CA ALA A 181 5.90 -1.53 3.59
C ALA A 181 4.95 -0.37 3.93
N GLU A 182 5.26 0.87 3.54
CA GLU A 182 4.34 2.01 3.74
C GLU A 182 3.02 1.82 3.01
N SER A 183 3.05 1.41 1.73
CA SER A 183 1.82 1.18 0.97
C SER A 183 0.92 0.13 1.64
N GLN A 184 1.54 -0.96 2.11
CA GLN A 184 0.85 -2.03 2.82
C GLN A 184 0.37 -1.61 4.21
N ARG A 185 1.10 -0.73 4.91
CA ARG A 185 0.75 -0.21 6.24
C ARG A 185 -0.54 0.56 6.19
N VAL A 186 -0.67 1.45 5.22
CA VAL A 186 -1.86 2.27 4.99
C VAL A 186 -3.07 1.38 4.72
N ILE A 187 -2.93 0.36 3.88
CA ILE A 187 -4.01 -0.57 3.53
C ILE A 187 -4.40 -1.44 4.73
N LEU A 188 -3.41 -2.06 5.39
CA LEU A 188 -3.64 -2.95 6.53
C LEU A 188 -4.29 -2.23 7.69
N TYR A 189 -3.90 -0.98 7.91
CA TYR A 189 -4.50 -0.17 8.95
C TYR A 189 -5.97 0.11 8.66
N ASN A 190 -6.30 0.58 7.45
CA ASN A 190 -7.69 0.87 7.09
C ASN A 190 -8.55 -0.41 7.12
N LEU A 191 -7.99 -1.52 6.67
CA LEU A 191 -8.61 -2.83 6.80
C LEU A 191 -8.93 -3.15 8.27
N LYS A 192 -7.96 -2.99 9.18
CA LYS A 192 -8.17 -3.23 10.61
C LYS A 192 -9.20 -2.28 11.23
N ALA A 193 -9.15 -1.00 10.87
CA ALA A 193 -10.03 0.02 11.44
C ALA A 193 -11.49 -0.14 11.01
N HIS A 194 -11.73 -0.61 9.77
CA HIS A 194 -13.07 -0.68 9.19
C HIS A 194 -13.66 -2.08 9.17
N HIS A 195 -12.85 -3.13 9.33
CA HIS A 195 -13.30 -4.53 9.40
C HIS A 195 -12.93 -5.18 10.75
N TYR A 196 -12.83 -4.37 11.81
CA TYR A 196 -12.36 -4.84 13.12
C TYR A 196 -13.19 -5.98 13.68
N GLU A 197 -14.53 -5.88 13.66
CA GLU A 197 -15.41 -6.92 14.22
C GLU A 197 -15.17 -8.27 13.53
N GLU A 198 -15.11 -8.26 12.20
CA GLU A 198 -14.84 -9.47 11.42
C GLU A 198 -13.45 -10.06 11.73
N ILE A 199 -12.42 -9.22 11.78
CA ILE A 199 -11.05 -9.62 12.10
C ILE A 199 -10.95 -10.16 13.54
N ALA A 200 -11.67 -9.56 14.48
CA ALA A 200 -11.70 -9.95 15.88
C ALA A 200 -12.44 -11.27 16.07
N ASP A 201 -13.60 -11.44 15.44
CA ASP A 201 -14.41 -12.66 15.49
C ASP A 201 -13.66 -13.88 14.92
N ARG A 202 -12.83 -13.67 13.90
CA ARG A 202 -11.94 -14.68 13.33
C ARG A 202 -10.68 -14.94 14.18
N GLY A 203 -10.49 -14.20 15.28
CA GLY A 203 -9.37 -14.36 16.22
C GLY A 203 -8.03 -13.85 15.69
N SER A 204 -8.05 -12.87 14.77
CA SER A 204 -6.86 -12.40 14.07
C SER A 204 -6.35 -11.03 14.49
N SER A 205 -7.00 -10.33 15.43
CA SER A 205 -6.63 -8.96 15.81
C SER A 205 -5.16 -8.82 16.19
N ASP A 206 -4.63 -9.72 17.02
CA ASP A 206 -3.23 -9.70 17.47
C ASP A 206 -2.24 -9.82 16.30
N ASN A 207 -2.56 -10.61 15.27
CA ASN A 207 -1.72 -10.75 14.10
C ASN A 207 -1.71 -9.46 13.26
N PHE A 208 -2.84 -8.77 13.15
CA PHE A 208 -2.92 -7.46 12.49
C PHE A 208 -2.13 -6.41 13.25
N ASP A 209 -2.25 -6.38 14.59
CA ASP A 209 -1.51 -5.46 15.44
C ASP A 209 0.01 -5.64 15.31
N GLU A 210 0.47 -6.88 15.41
CA GLU A 210 1.89 -7.18 15.29
C GLU A 210 2.40 -6.93 13.87
N ALA A 211 1.60 -7.20 12.84
CA ALA A 211 1.94 -6.88 11.45
C ALA A 211 2.09 -5.38 11.23
N LEU A 212 1.16 -4.55 11.73
CA LEU A 212 1.27 -3.09 11.68
C LEU A 212 2.52 -2.60 12.42
N ARG A 213 2.77 -3.12 13.63
CA ARG A 213 3.95 -2.80 14.43
C ARG A 213 5.26 -3.17 13.73
N LEU A 214 5.27 -4.21 12.89
CA LEU A 214 6.43 -4.61 12.09
C LEU A 214 6.62 -3.71 10.87
N LEU A 215 5.54 -3.29 10.21
CA LEU A 215 5.59 -2.30 9.14
C LEU A 215 6.11 -0.95 9.64
N ASP A 216 5.67 -0.49 10.82
CA ASP A 216 6.21 0.71 11.46
C ASP A 216 7.73 0.57 11.67
N LYS A 217 8.20 -0.55 12.22
CA LYS A 217 9.65 -0.81 12.40
C LYS A 217 10.43 -0.82 11.08
N ILE A 218 9.83 -1.34 10.00
CA ILE A 218 10.45 -1.33 8.66
C ILE A 218 10.59 0.12 8.18
N ASN A 219 9.56 0.96 8.35
CA ASN A 219 9.58 2.34 7.91
C ASN A 219 10.49 3.24 8.76
N GLU A 220 10.59 2.94 10.06
CA GLU A 220 11.55 3.56 10.99
C GLU A 220 13.00 3.10 10.76
N PHE A 221 13.24 2.07 9.95
CA PHE A 221 14.58 1.59 9.64
C PHE A 221 15.34 2.65 8.83
N ASN A 222 16.12 3.47 9.53
CA ASN A 222 16.81 4.63 8.96
C ASN A 222 18.26 4.71 9.47
N PRO A 223 19.13 3.76 9.10
CA PRO A 223 20.55 3.85 9.44
C PRO A 223 21.19 5.06 8.72
N ILE A 224 22.16 5.71 9.36
CA ILE A 224 22.87 6.88 8.80
C ILE A 224 23.51 6.57 7.43
N TYR A 225 23.90 5.32 7.22
CA TYR A 225 24.29 4.76 5.93
C TYR A 225 23.82 3.31 5.85
N CYS A 226 23.24 2.91 4.72
CA CYS A 226 22.90 1.52 4.45
C CYS A 226 24.14 0.75 4.00
N THR A 227 24.38 -0.43 4.59
CA THR A 227 25.56 -1.23 4.24
C THR A 227 25.32 -2.72 4.47
N THR A 228 25.90 -3.57 3.62
CA THR A 228 25.88 -5.02 3.82
C THR A 228 26.86 -5.47 4.90
N LEU A 229 27.96 -4.73 5.13
CA LEU A 229 28.97 -5.01 6.18
C LEU A 229 28.38 -5.03 7.59
N LEU A 230 27.40 -4.16 7.87
CA LEU A 230 26.69 -4.13 9.16
C LEU A 230 25.39 -4.96 9.15
N GLY A 231 25.14 -5.68 8.05
CA GLY A 231 23.98 -6.54 7.88
C GLY A 231 22.65 -5.79 7.80
N HIS A 232 22.62 -4.54 7.33
CA HIS A 232 21.38 -3.75 7.30
C HIS A 232 20.29 -4.41 6.45
N ASN A 233 20.65 -4.96 5.28
CA ASN A 233 19.74 -5.76 4.45
C ASN A 233 19.19 -6.98 5.19
N THR A 234 20.04 -7.72 5.91
CA THR A 234 19.60 -8.92 6.64
C THR A 234 18.67 -8.60 7.79
N ARG A 235 18.88 -7.46 8.49
CA ARG A 235 17.99 -7.01 9.57
C ARG A 235 16.63 -6.59 9.04
N LEU A 236 16.59 -5.83 7.94
CA LEU A 236 15.34 -5.45 7.30
C LEU A 236 14.60 -6.67 6.74
N ALA A 237 15.32 -7.60 6.10
CA ALA A 237 14.76 -8.86 5.62
C ALA A 237 14.15 -9.68 6.77
N ALA A 238 14.80 -9.74 7.93
CA ALA A 238 14.25 -10.43 9.10
C ALA A 238 12.96 -9.77 9.65
N LEU A 239 12.83 -8.44 9.54
CA LEU A 239 11.57 -7.76 9.87
C LEU A 239 10.47 -8.15 8.87
N ILE A 240 10.80 -8.25 7.58
CA ILE A 240 9.87 -8.69 6.54
C ILE A 240 9.49 -10.17 6.73
N ASP A 241 10.42 -11.06 7.06
CA ASP A 241 10.14 -12.47 7.39
C ASP A 241 9.06 -12.55 8.51
N ASN A 242 9.23 -11.78 9.59
CA ASN A 242 8.27 -11.74 10.69
C ASN A 242 6.93 -11.14 10.26
N TYR A 243 6.94 -10.09 9.43
CA TYR A 243 5.72 -9.48 8.90
C TYR A 243 4.93 -10.47 8.05
N GLN A 244 5.60 -11.18 7.13
CA GLN A 244 4.98 -12.19 6.28
C GLN A 244 4.39 -13.35 7.08
N LEU A 245 5.04 -13.75 8.19
CA LEU A 245 4.50 -14.75 9.11
C LEU A 245 3.19 -14.28 9.74
N ARG A 246 3.14 -13.03 10.24
CA ARG A 246 1.91 -12.47 10.83
C ARG A 246 0.78 -12.32 9.83
N LEU A 247 1.08 -11.93 8.60
CA LEU A 247 0.09 -11.94 7.53
C LEU A 247 -0.39 -13.33 7.18
N ALA A 248 0.49 -14.34 7.19
CA ALA A 248 0.10 -15.73 6.91
C ALA A 248 -0.83 -16.28 8.00
N ASP A 249 -0.52 -16.00 9.27
CA ASP A 249 -1.37 -16.37 10.40
C ASP A 249 -2.72 -15.65 10.35
N ALA A 250 -2.71 -14.35 10.00
CA ALA A 250 -3.93 -13.58 9.82
C ALA A 250 -4.79 -14.10 8.67
N GLN A 251 -4.17 -14.33 7.51
CA GLN A 251 -4.81 -14.90 6.34
C GLN A 251 -5.47 -16.25 6.69
N LYS A 252 -4.75 -17.15 7.36
CA LYS A 252 -5.28 -18.46 7.78
C LYS A 252 -6.45 -18.34 8.76
N ALA A 253 -6.49 -17.30 9.57
CA ALA A 253 -7.61 -17.04 10.47
C ALA A 253 -8.86 -16.58 9.70
N MET A 254 -8.69 -15.80 8.62
CA MET A 254 -9.79 -15.32 7.77
C MET A 254 -10.43 -16.42 6.90
N ASP A 255 -9.74 -17.54 6.67
CA ASP A 255 -10.24 -18.70 5.89
C ASP A 255 -11.30 -19.54 6.63
N LYS A 256 -11.36 -19.43 7.96
CA LYS A 256 -12.26 -20.21 8.82
C LYS A 256 -13.51 -19.41 9.10
#